data_AF-A0A814YXQ2-F1
#
_entry.id   AF-A0A814YXQ2-F1
#
_cell.length_a   1.000
_cell.length_b   1.000
_cell.length_c   1.000
_cell.angle_alpha   90.00
_cell.angle_beta   90.00
_cell.angle_gamma   90.00
#
_symmetry.space_group_name_H-M   'P 1'
#
loop_
_entity.id
_entity.type
_entity.pdbx_description
1 polymer ?
#
loop_
_entity_poly.entity_id
_entity_poly.type
_entity_poly.pdbx_seq_one_letter_code
_entity_poly.pdbx_strand_id
1 'polypeptide(L)'
;MVLNLTVLNIFMLKKIIYQRLCPTKTIKVIFVDKLNCETFLKTGLKIDNLHYDPEPAKPNTQPVQCYKCCKFGHPAKYCKNVEICNKCSGSHAANICTSTDVKCINCDEQHMATSKQCKEYLRNKEKIKKTIFE
;
A
#
# COMPACT_ATOMS: atom_id res chain seq x y z
N MET A 1 -15.89 -5.86 -33.52
CA MET A 1 -14.49 -5.45 -33.78
C MET A 1 -13.64 -5.97 -32.62
N VAL A 2 -12.71 -6.89 -32.87
CA VAL A 2 -11.79 -7.39 -31.85
C VAL A 2 -10.59 -6.42 -31.81
N LEU A 3 -10.35 -5.79 -30.67
CA LEU A 3 -9.17 -4.94 -30.47
C LEU A 3 -8.05 -5.83 -29.92
N ASN A 4 -6.93 -5.89 -30.64
CA ASN A 4 -5.75 -6.61 -30.20
C ASN A 4 -4.96 -5.72 -29.23
N LEU A 5 -5.20 -5.88 -27.93
CA LEU A 5 -4.43 -5.20 -26.88
C LEU A 5 -3.25 -6.08 -26.46
N THR A 6 -2.07 -5.48 -26.34
CA THR A 6 -0.89 -6.17 -25.81
C THR A 6 -0.97 -6.18 -24.28
N VAL A 7 -1.28 -7.35 -23.71
CA VAL A 7 -1.34 -7.56 -22.26
C VAL A 7 0.01 -8.09 -21.78
N LEU A 8 0.59 -7.45 -20.76
CA LEU A 8 1.86 -7.91 -20.18
C LEU A 8 1.63 -9.14 -19.29
N ASN A 9 0.65 -9.08 -18.40
CA ASN A 9 0.30 -10.17 -17.50
C ASN A 9 -1.17 -10.11 -17.04
N ILE A 10 -1.75 -11.29 -16.75
CA ILE A 10 -3.07 -11.45 -16.12
C ILE A 10 -2.90 -12.29 -14.86
N PHE A 11 -3.33 -11.76 -13.72
CA PHE A 11 -3.26 -12.45 -12.43
C PHE A 11 -4.64 -12.55 -11.80
N MET A 12 -5.01 -13.71 -11.26
CA MET A 12 -6.13 -13.78 -10.33
C MET A 12 -5.70 -13.26 -8.96
N LEU A 13 -6.44 -12.28 -8.43
CA LEU A 13 -6.17 -11.80 -7.08
C LEU A 13 -6.51 -12.88 -6.06
N LYS A 14 -5.73 -12.89 -4.97
CA LYS A 14 -5.95 -13.79 -3.84
C LYS A 14 -6.20 -12.95 -2.61
N LYS A 15 -7.14 -13.38 -1.78
CA LYS A 15 -7.39 -12.80 -0.45
C LYS A 15 -6.93 -13.77 0.62
N ILE A 16 -6.46 -13.24 1.75
CA ILE A 16 -6.14 -14.06 2.91
C ILE A 16 -7.39 -14.20 3.76
N ILE A 17 -7.90 -15.43 3.92
CA ILE A 17 -8.99 -15.77 4.84
C ILE A 17 -8.46 -16.84 5.79
N TYR A 18 -8.59 -16.64 7.10
CA TYR A 18 -8.09 -17.58 8.12
C TYR A 18 -6.64 -18.04 7.84
N GLN A 19 -5.76 -17.10 7.49
CA GLN A 19 -4.34 -17.36 7.18
C GLN A 19 -4.09 -18.21 5.91
N ARG A 20 -5.11 -18.48 5.10
CA ARG A 20 -4.98 -19.18 3.81
C ARG A 20 -5.19 -18.22 2.64
N LEU A 21 -4.43 -18.40 1.58
CA LEU A 21 -4.62 -17.68 0.31
C LEU A 21 -5.78 -18.32 -0.47
N CYS A 22 -6.88 -17.60 -0.61
CA CYS A 22 -8.07 -18.03 -1.34
C CYS A 22 -8.20 -17.20 -2.64
N PRO A 23 -8.49 -17.83 -3.79
CA PRO A 23 -8.74 -17.11 -5.03
C PRO A 23 -9.97 -16.21 -4.92
N THR A 24 -9.96 -15.07 -5.61
CA THR A 24 -11.13 -14.20 -5.78
C THR A 24 -11.67 -14.29 -7.20
N LYS A 25 -12.88 -13.73 -7.42
CA LYS A 25 -13.43 -13.52 -8.77
C LYS A 25 -12.87 -12.25 -9.44
N THR A 26 -11.76 -11.71 -8.93
CA THR A 26 -11.16 -10.46 -9.41
C THR A 26 -9.82 -10.76 -10.06
N ILE A 27 -9.61 -10.26 -11.27
CA ILE A 27 -8.33 -10.34 -11.97
C ILE A 27 -7.65 -8.97 -11.96
N LYS A 28 -6.32 -8.97 -11.90
CA LYS A 28 -5.48 -7.81 -12.16
C LYS A 28 -4.83 -7.99 -13.53
N VAL A 29 -5.10 -7.06 -14.42
CA VAL A 29 -4.47 -6.99 -15.75
C VAL A 29 -3.40 -5.90 -15.71
N ILE A 30 -2.20 -6.21 -16.18
CA ILE A 30 -1.09 -5.25 -16.28
C ILE A 30 -0.80 -5.02 -17.76
N PHE A 31 -0.75 -3.75 -18.14
CA PHE A 31 -0.47 -3.32 -19.50
C PHE A 31 0.94 -2.76 -19.59
N VAL A 32 1.57 -2.91 -20.76
CA VAL A 32 2.91 -2.37 -21.03
C VAL A 32 2.88 -0.84 -21.08
N ASP A 33 1.80 -0.29 -21.60
CA ASP A 33 1.65 1.15 -21.83
C ASP A 33 0.29 1.68 -21.38
N LYS A 34 0.26 2.99 -21.17
CA LYS A 34 -0.91 3.73 -20.71
C LYS A 34 -2.07 3.70 -21.71
N LEU A 35 -1.79 3.68 -23.01
CA LEU A 35 -2.82 3.71 -24.06
C LEU A 35 -3.63 2.41 -24.09
N ASN A 36 -2.97 1.26 -23.98
CA ASN A 36 -3.62 -0.04 -23.85
C ASN A 36 -4.48 -0.13 -22.58
N CYS A 37 -3.98 0.40 -21.46
CA CYS A 37 -4.75 0.48 -20.21
C CYS A 37 -6.01 1.35 -20.35
N GLU A 38 -5.88 2.56 -20.91
CA GLU A 38 -7.02 3.46 -21.15
C GLU A 38 -8.04 2.89 -22.13
N THR A 39 -7.57 2.16 -23.14
CA THR A 39 -8.44 1.48 -24.10
C THR A 39 -9.22 0.36 -23.41
N PHE A 40 -8.53 -0.49 -22.65
CA PHE A 40 -9.17 -1.54 -21.86
C PHE A 40 -10.20 -0.97 -20.89
N LEU A 41 -9.91 0.14 -20.21
CA LEU A 41 -10.84 0.81 -19.30
C LEU A 41 -12.13 1.28 -19.98
N LYS A 42 -12.09 1.57 -21.29
CA LYS A 42 -13.26 1.98 -22.08
C LYS A 42 -14.00 0.80 -22.69
N THR A 43 -13.30 -0.26 -23.07
CA THR A 43 -13.86 -1.38 -23.84
C THR A 43 -14.29 -2.55 -22.99
N GLY A 44 -13.66 -2.71 -21.83
CA GLY A 44 -13.83 -3.83 -20.92
C GLY A 44 -13.33 -5.17 -21.47
N LEU A 45 -13.59 -6.23 -20.68
CA LEU A 45 -13.18 -7.59 -20.98
C LEU A 45 -14.39 -8.41 -21.41
N LYS A 46 -14.34 -8.98 -22.61
CA LYS A 46 -15.35 -9.91 -23.09
C LYS A 46 -14.83 -11.35 -23.05
N ILE A 47 -15.57 -12.23 -22.38
CA ILE A 47 -15.31 -13.68 -22.35
C ILE A 47 -16.63 -14.36 -22.69
N ASP A 48 -16.64 -15.14 -23.76
CA ASP A 48 -17.86 -15.74 -24.32
C ASP A 48 -18.98 -14.70 -24.54
N ASN A 49 -20.13 -14.90 -23.91
CA ASN A 49 -21.29 -14.00 -23.95
C ASN A 49 -21.34 -13.05 -22.75
N LEU A 50 -20.28 -12.97 -21.95
CA LEU A 50 -20.18 -12.11 -20.78
C LEU A 50 -19.26 -10.93 -21.08
N HIS A 51 -19.65 -9.76 -20.59
CA HIS A 51 -18.86 -8.54 -20.63
C HIS A 51 -18.61 -8.07 -19.19
N TYR A 52 -17.37 -7.69 -18.91
CA TYR A 52 -16.90 -7.28 -17.60
C TYR A 52 -16.32 -5.89 -17.69
N ASP A 53 -16.94 -4.96 -16.97
CA ASP A 53 -16.44 -3.61 -16.82
C ASP A 53 -15.22 -3.58 -15.88
N PRO A 54 -14.09 -3.05 -16.33
CA PRO A 54 -12.89 -2.94 -15.52
C PRO A 54 -12.91 -1.65 -14.71
N GLU A 55 -12.22 -1.69 -13.58
CA GLU A 55 -11.98 -0.50 -12.76
C GLU A 55 -10.47 -0.20 -12.73
N PRO A 56 -10.09 1.10 -12.71
CA PRO A 56 -8.71 1.48 -12.46
C PRO A 56 -8.22 0.88 -11.14
N ALA A 57 -7.04 0.26 -11.17
CA ALA A 57 -6.42 -0.21 -9.95
C ALA A 57 -6.20 0.98 -8.99
N LYS A 58 -6.61 0.81 -7.73
CA LYS A 58 -6.40 1.78 -6.64
C LYS A 58 -5.28 1.26 -5.73
N PRO A 59 -4.01 1.44 -6.12
CA PRO A 59 -2.90 0.91 -5.33
C PRO A 59 -2.78 1.69 -4.02
N ASN A 60 -2.38 0.99 -2.96
CA ASN A 60 -2.11 1.66 -1.69
C ASN A 60 -0.80 2.45 -1.80
N THR A 61 -0.91 3.77 -1.89
CA THR A 61 0.24 4.69 -1.95
C THR A 61 0.74 5.12 -0.57
N GLN A 62 0.11 4.65 0.50
CA GLN A 62 0.50 5.01 1.86
C GLN A 62 1.56 4.03 2.39
N PRO A 63 2.67 4.53 2.95
CA PRO A 63 3.63 3.71 3.69
C PRO A 63 2.95 2.92 4.79
N VAL A 64 3.17 1.62 4.79
CA VAL A 64 2.79 0.78 5.93
C VAL A 64 3.65 1.18 7.12
N GLN A 65 3.03 1.76 8.14
CA GLN A 65 3.68 2.13 9.39
C GLN A 65 3.24 1.18 10.50
N CYS A 66 4.22 0.62 11.22
CA CYS A 66 3.96 -0.27 12.34
C CYS A 66 3.43 0.53 13.54
N TYR A 67 2.23 0.24 14.03
CA TYR A 67 1.68 0.94 15.20
C TYR A 67 2.38 0.58 16.52
N LYS A 68 3.17 -0.50 16.55
CA LYS A 68 3.94 -0.91 17.75
C LYS A 68 5.28 -0.18 17.84
N CYS A 69 6.09 -0.19 16.79
CA CYS A 69 7.44 0.38 16.82
C CYS A 69 7.60 1.67 16.01
N CYS A 70 6.52 2.17 15.40
CA CYS A 70 6.46 3.38 14.56
C CYS A 70 7.34 3.38 13.29
N LYS A 71 8.10 2.31 13.01
CA LYS A 71 8.91 2.16 11.79
C LYS A 71 8.06 1.79 10.57
N PHE A 72 8.56 2.14 9.38
CA PHE A 72 7.92 1.81 8.10
C PHE A 72 8.28 0.40 7.61
N GLY A 73 7.44 -0.14 6.72
CA GLY A 73 7.70 -1.37 5.96
C GLY A 73 7.04 -2.65 6.49
N HIS A 74 6.38 -2.60 7.66
CA HIS A 74 5.65 -3.75 8.18
C HIS A 74 4.47 -3.33 9.09
N PRO A 75 3.37 -4.09 9.12
CA PRO A 75 2.30 -3.90 10.09
C PRO A 75 2.69 -4.53 11.44
N ALA A 76 2.06 -4.09 12.54
CA ALA A 76 2.47 -4.57 13.86
C ALA A 76 2.23 -6.06 14.10
N LYS A 77 1.31 -6.69 13.37
CA LYS A 77 1.10 -8.15 13.39
C LYS A 77 2.40 -8.94 13.16
N TYR A 78 3.34 -8.38 12.39
CA TYR A 78 4.63 -9.00 12.07
C TYR A 78 5.81 -8.32 12.78
N CYS A 79 5.53 -7.44 13.74
CA CYS A 79 6.57 -6.67 14.43
C CYS A 79 7.23 -7.49 15.54
N LYS A 80 8.56 -7.58 15.49
CA LYS A 80 9.39 -8.21 16.53
C LYS A 80 10.04 -7.20 17.49
N ASN A 81 9.85 -5.90 17.25
CA ASN A 81 10.42 -4.83 18.06
C ASN A 81 9.57 -4.58 19.32
N VAL A 82 10.16 -3.88 20.29
CA VAL A 82 9.46 -3.34 21.46
C VAL A 82 8.46 -2.25 21.06
N GLU A 83 7.50 -1.99 21.94
CA GLU A 83 6.55 -0.89 21.76
C GLU A 83 7.24 0.46 21.97
N ILE A 84 7.03 1.38 21.03
CA ILE A 84 7.62 2.71 21.01
C ILE A 84 6.50 3.74 20.91
N CYS A 85 6.53 4.71 21.80
CA CYS A 85 5.61 5.83 21.83
C CYS A 85 5.77 6.69 20.57
N ASN A 86 4.68 6.85 19.82
CA ASN A 86 4.66 7.68 18.61
C ASN A 86 4.85 9.18 18.88
N LYS A 87 4.71 9.63 20.13
CA LYS A 87 4.87 11.03 20.53
C LYS A 87 6.32 11.36 20.87
N CYS A 88 6.93 10.64 21.80
CA CYS A 88 8.25 10.99 22.36
C CYS A 88 9.37 9.99 22.02
N SER A 89 9.07 8.92 21.28
CA SER A 89 10.02 7.84 20.95
C SER A 89 10.52 7.02 22.15
N GLY A 90 9.85 7.11 23.30
CA GLY A 90 10.16 6.28 24.48
C GLY A 90 9.62 4.85 24.37
N SER A 91 10.21 3.92 25.13
CA SER A 91 9.81 2.51 25.17
C SER A 91 8.59 2.26 26.08
N HIS A 92 7.44 2.83 25.70
CA HIS A 92 6.15 2.69 26.37
C HIS A 92 4.99 2.90 25.38
N ALA A 93 3.78 2.49 25.76
CA ALA A 93 2.57 2.71 24.96
C ALA A 93 2.15 4.19 24.95
N ALA A 94 1.68 4.71 23.81
CA ALA A 94 1.38 6.14 23.66
C ALA A 94 0.33 6.68 24.65
N ASN A 95 -0.58 5.84 25.13
CA ASN A 95 -1.65 6.20 26.08
C ASN A 95 -1.15 6.46 27.51
N ILE A 96 0.04 5.97 27.88
CA ILE A 96 0.67 6.20 29.19
C ILE A 96 1.83 7.21 29.10
N CYS A 97 1.95 7.91 27.98
CA CYS A 97 3.02 8.87 27.75
C CYS A 97 2.81 10.14 28.60
N THR A 98 3.75 10.43 29.49
CA THR A 98 3.78 11.66 30.31
C THR A 98 4.71 12.75 29.75
N SER A 99 5.48 12.44 28.70
CA SER A 99 6.41 13.38 28.07
C SER A 99 5.67 14.54 27.43
N THR A 100 6.11 15.77 27.71
CA THR A 100 5.72 16.98 26.96
C THR A 100 6.42 17.06 25.62
N ASP A 101 7.66 16.54 25.55
CA ASP A 101 8.47 16.57 24.35
C ASP A 101 7.91 15.65 23.27
N VAL A 102 7.97 16.14 22.04
CA VAL A 102 7.59 15.40 20.85
C VAL A 102 8.85 15.16 20.03
N LYS A 103 9.11 13.90 19.71
CA LYS A 103 10.26 13.46 18.92
C LYS A 103 9.87 12.27 18.05
N CYS A 104 10.15 12.36 16.77
CA CYS A 104 9.90 11.29 15.81
C CYS A 104 11.03 10.25 15.82
N ILE A 105 10.70 8.97 16.01
CA ILE A 105 11.71 7.89 16.00
C ILE A 105 12.35 7.66 14.62
N ASN A 106 11.73 8.16 13.55
CA ASN A 106 12.19 7.93 12.19
C ASN A 106 13.16 9.03 11.70
N CYS A 107 13.04 10.26 12.20
CA CYS A 107 13.84 11.39 11.73
C CYS A 107 14.44 12.27 12.83
N ASP A 108 14.15 11.97 14.10
CA ASP A 108 14.58 12.69 15.30
C ASP A 108 14.13 14.17 15.40
N GLU A 109 13.22 14.61 14.54
CA GLU A 109 12.65 15.96 14.55
C GLU A 109 11.43 16.09 15.49
N GLN A 110 11.08 17.33 15.83
CA GLN A 110 10.02 17.69 16.77
C GLN A 110 8.61 17.56 16.18
N HIS A 111 8.19 16.34 15.89
CA HIS A 111 6.82 16.01 15.50
C HIS A 111 6.50 14.55 15.83
N MET A 112 5.22 14.18 15.88
CA MET A 112 4.83 12.78 16.11
C MET A 112 5.33 11.89 14.98
N ALA A 113 5.66 10.63 15.28
CA ALA A 113 6.14 9.66 14.29
C ALA A 113 5.12 9.38 13.18
N THR A 114 3.84 9.69 13.39
CA THR A 114 2.72 9.55 12.44
C THR A 114 2.54 10.78 11.53
N SER A 115 3.38 11.81 11.67
CA SER A 115 3.27 13.03 10.85
C SER A 115 3.49 12.74 9.37
N LYS A 116 2.54 13.18 8.53
CA LYS A 116 2.66 13.10 7.06
C LYS A 116 3.66 14.07 6.47
N GLN A 117 4.12 15.05 7.26
CA GLN A 117 5.16 16.00 6.88
C GLN A 117 6.57 15.48 7.18
N CYS A 118 6.69 14.33 7.87
CA CYS A 118 7.97 13.71 8.16
C CYS A 118 8.73 13.38 6.87
N LYS A 119 10.01 13.78 6.81
CA LYS A 119 10.89 13.49 5.66
C LYS A 119 10.98 11.99 5.35
N GLU A 120 11.05 11.13 6.37
CA GLU A 120 11.07 9.68 6.18
C GLU A 120 9.73 9.11 5.71
N TYR A 121 8.60 9.68 6.16
CA TYR A 121 7.29 9.31 5.62
C TYR A 121 7.22 9.63 4.11
N LEU A 122 7.61 10.85 3.72
CA LEU A 122 7.62 11.27 2.32
C LEU A 122 8.56 10.39 1.47
N ARG A 123 9.76 10.10 1.98
CA ARG A 123 10.72 9.19 1.33
C ARG A 123 10.13 7.80 1.09
N ASN A 124 9.47 7.20 2.08
CA ASN A 124 8.84 5.89 1.92
C ASN A 124 7.63 5.95 0.97
N LYS A 125 6.88 7.05 0.97
CA LYS A 125 5.76 7.27 0.05
C LYS A 125 6.23 7.32 -1.40
N GLU A 126 7.32 8.01 -1.68
CA GLU A 126 7.90 8.08 -3.03
C GLU A 126 8.46 6.73 -3.49
N LYS A 127 9.09 5.94 -2.60
CA LYS A 127 9.52 4.57 -2.92
C LYS A 127 8.34 3.68 -3.34
N ILE A 128 7.22 3.76 -2.63
CA ILE A 128 6.01 2.99 -2.94
C ILE A 128 5.41 3.42 -4.28
N LYS A 129 5.34 4.73 -4.55
CA LYS A 129 4.87 5.24 -5.84
C LYS A 129 5.70 4.67 -6.99
N LYS A 130 7.03 4.74 -6.92
CA LYS A 130 7.92 4.19 -7.95
C LYS A 130 7.63 2.71 -8.21
N THR A 131 7.54 1.90 -7.15
CA THR A 131 7.26 0.45 -7.25
C THR A 131 5.88 0.12 -7.85
N ILE A 132 4.90 1.04 -7.78
CA ILE A 132 3.55 0.83 -8.31
C ILE A 132 3.46 1.15 -9.80
N PHE A 133 4.26 2.12 -10.26
CA PHE A 133 4.19 2.68 -11.62
C PHE A 133 5.37 2.26 -12.52
N GLU A 134 6.34 1.53 -11.98
CA GLU A 134 7.36 0.75 -12.68
C GLU A 134 6.92 -0.72 -12.79
#